data_AF-I7LCQ5-F1
#
_entry.id   AF-I7LCQ5-F1
#
_cell.length_a   1.000
_cell.length_b   1.000
_cell.length_c   1.000
_cell.angle_alpha   90.00
_cell.angle_beta   90.00
_cell.angle_gamma   90.00
#
_symmetry.space_group_name_H-M   'P 1'
#
loop_
_entity.id
_entity.type
_entity.pdbx_description
1 polymer ?
#
loop_
_entity_poly.entity_id
_entity_poly.type
_entity_poly.pdbx_seq_one_letter_code
_entity_poly.pdbx_strand_id
1 'polypeptide(L)'
;MMTDNFKSYTDKLSDILEKKNEAYGNSFDKSLDDLGLIAGVTRIYDKQNRLINLVKNPKIDDLGESLTDTLTDLAGYAILMVRYLDARRNR
;
A
#
# COMPACT_ATOMS: atom_id res chain seq x y z
N MET A 1 -19.97 -11.92 -20.35
CA MET A 1 -18.98 -10.87 -20.03
C MET A 1 -18.75 -10.92 -18.53
N MET A 2 -17.55 -11.25 -18.06
CA MET A 2 -17.20 -10.97 -16.67
C MET A 2 -17.07 -9.45 -16.58
N THR A 3 -18.02 -8.80 -15.93
CA THR A 3 -17.84 -7.41 -15.51
C THR A 3 -16.78 -7.42 -14.42
N ASP A 4 -15.56 -7.02 -14.75
CA ASP A 4 -14.55 -6.67 -13.76
C ASP A 4 -15.11 -5.50 -12.93
N ASN A 5 -15.76 -5.84 -11.82
CA ASN A 5 -16.29 -4.85 -10.89
C ASN A 5 -15.14 -4.35 -10.04
N PHE A 6 -14.92 -3.04 -10.00
CA PHE A 6 -13.93 -2.40 -9.12
C PHE A 6 -13.98 -2.90 -7.67
N LYS A 7 -15.16 -3.32 -7.20
CA LYS A 7 -15.35 -3.94 -5.89
C LYS A 7 -14.41 -5.11 -5.62
N SER A 8 -14.15 -6.00 -6.60
CA SER A 8 -13.30 -7.18 -6.37
C SER A 8 -11.85 -6.79 -6.08
N TYR A 9 -11.35 -5.74 -6.73
CA TYR A 9 -10.02 -5.20 -6.48
C TYR A 9 -9.91 -4.58 -5.08
N THR A 10 -10.94 -3.84 -4.66
CA THR A 10 -10.97 -3.21 -3.33
C THR A 10 -11.20 -4.22 -2.21
N ASP A 11 -12.03 -5.25 -2.44
CA ASP A 11 -12.22 -6.36 -1.49
C ASP A 11 -10.89 -7.09 -1.28
N LYS A 12 -10.19 -7.45 -2.37
CA LYS A 12 -8.87 -8.09 -2.30
C LYS A 12 -7.85 -7.21 -1.56
N LEU A 13 -7.87 -5.90 -1.78
CA LEU A 13 -7.00 -4.96 -1.07
C LEU A 13 -7.33 -4.93 0.43
N SER A 14 -8.61 -4.94 0.80
CA SER A 14 -9.03 -5.03 2.20
C SER A 14 -8.45 -6.27 2.88
N ASP A 15 -8.60 -7.45 2.25
CA ASP A 15 -8.08 -8.71 2.76
C ASP A 15 -6.55 -8.67 2.96
N ILE A 16 -5.81 -8.04 2.03
CA ILE A 16 -4.36 -7.88 2.13
C ILE A 16 -3.99 -6.98 3.31
N LEU A 17 -4.68 -5.85 3.49
CA LEU A 17 -4.43 -4.91 4.56
C LEU A 17 -4.76 -5.53 5.93
N GLU A 18 -5.84 -6.29 6.04
CA GLU A 18 -6.21 -7.03 7.25
C GLU A 18 -5.15 -8.07 7.63
N LYS A 19 -4.74 -8.91 6.67
CA LYS A 19 -3.65 -9.89 6.89
C LYS A 19 -2.33 -9.24 7.30
N LYS A 20 -1.97 -8.11 6.68
CA LYS A 20 -0.77 -7.35 7.06
C LYS A 20 -0.91 -6.77 8.47
N ASN A 21 -2.09 -6.28 8.83
CA ASN A 21 -2.36 -5.75 10.17
C ASN A 21 -2.33 -6.85 11.24
N GLU A 22 -2.77 -8.07 10.92
CA GLU A 22 -2.62 -9.23 11.81
C GLU A 22 -1.14 -9.63 11.97
N ALA A 23 -0.38 -9.68 10.86
CA ALA A 23 1.01 -10.12 10.86
C ALA A 23 1.98 -9.11 11.51
N TYR A 24 1.77 -7.81 11.28
CA TYR A 24 2.68 -6.74 11.69
C TYR A 24 2.09 -5.83 12.78
N GLY A 25 0.86 -6.11 13.22
CA GLY A 25 0.13 -5.24 14.15
C GLY A 25 -0.04 -3.84 13.60
N ASN A 26 -0.09 -2.85 14.50
CA ASN A 26 -0.20 -1.44 14.15
C ASN A 26 1.14 -0.79 13.74
N SER A 27 2.03 -1.53 13.07
CA SER A 27 3.41 -1.07 12.78
C SER A 27 3.46 0.18 11.90
N PHE A 28 2.53 0.32 10.95
CA PHE A 28 2.45 1.51 10.11
C PHE A 28 2.16 2.75 10.96
N ASP A 29 1.05 2.75 11.71
CA ASP A 29 0.68 3.84 12.61
C ASP A 29 1.78 4.18 13.62
N LYS A 30 2.44 3.17 14.20
CA LYS A 30 3.60 3.39 15.09
C LYS A 30 4.72 4.17 14.40
N SER A 31 5.04 3.82 13.15
CA SER A 31 6.05 4.54 12.37
C SER A 31 5.68 6.01 12.15
N LEU A 32 4.39 6.29 11.92
CA LEU A 32 3.90 7.66 11.78
C LEU A 32 3.87 8.40 13.12
N ASP A 33 3.57 7.73 14.22
CA ASP A 33 3.61 8.34 15.56
C ASP A 33 5.04 8.71 15.96
N ASP A 34 6.02 7.88 15.63
CA ASP A 34 7.43 8.09 15.98
C ASP A 34 8.13 9.09 15.05
N LEU A 35 7.86 9.01 13.74
CA LEU A 35 8.62 9.74 12.70
C LEU A 35 7.79 10.80 11.96
N GLY A 36 6.49 10.86 12.22
CA GLY A 36 5.57 11.77 11.53
C GLY A 36 5.15 11.29 10.13
N LEU A 37 4.39 12.16 9.44
CA LEU A 37 3.81 11.87 8.12
C LEU A 37 4.85 11.55 7.04
N ILE A 38 6.09 12.02 7.20
CA ILE A 38 7.15 11.77 6.24
C ILE A 38 7.45 10.27 6.10
N ALA A 39 7.34 9.48 7.18
CA ALA A 39 7.53 8.03 7.10
C ALA A 39 6.49 7.36 6.18
N GLY A 40 5.24 7.82 6.22
CA GLY A 40 4.20 7.37 5.28
C GLY A 40 4.51 7.75 3.83
N VAL A 41 4.90 9.01 3.61
CA VAL A 41 5.30 9.51 2.28
C VAL A 41 6.49 8.74 1.72
N THR A 42 7.50 8.43 2.54
CA THR A 42 8.66 7.62 2.13
C THR A 42 8.23 6.24 1.64
N ARG A 43 7.32 5.54 2.33
CA ARG A 43 6.84 4.22 1.88
C ARG A 43 6.10 4.29 0.54
N ILE A 44 5.29 5.32 0.33
CA ILE A 44 4.63 5.56 -0.96
C ILE A 44 5.67 5.82 -2.06
N TYR A 45 6.67 6.65 -1.76
CA TYR A 45 7.75 6.98 -2.69
C TYR A 45 8.59 5.76 -3.07
N ASP A 46 8.91 4.88 -2.11
CA ASP A 46 9.63 3.62 -2.37
C ASP A 46 8.87 2.74 -3.36
N LYS A 47 7.56 2.56 -3.15
CA LYS A 47 6.70 1.77 -4.06
C LYS A 47 6.52 2.46 -5.42
N GLN A 48 6.46 3.79 -5.47
CA GLN A 48 6.43 4.56 -6.71
C GLN A 48 7.71 4.38 -7.52
N ASN A 49 8.89 4.42 -6.89
CA ASN A 49 10.16 4.18 -7.56
C ASN A 49 10.25 2.77 -8.10
N ARG A 50 9.75 1.79 -7.35
CA ARG A 50 9.66 0.40 -7.80
C ARG A 50 8.77 0.28 -9.04
N LEU A 51 7.60 0.91 -9.04
CA LEU A 51 6.72 0.98 -10.21
C LEU A 51 7.44 1.56 -11.44
N ILE A 52 8.14 2.69 -11.28
CA ILE A 52 8.92 3.31 -12.36
C ILE A 52 9.98 2.34 -12.89
N ASN A 53 10.69 1.63 -12.01
CA ASN A 53 11.74 0.69 -12.40
C ASN A 53 11.19 -0.51 -13.17
N LEU A 54 10.08 -1.10 -12.73
CA LEU A 54 9.43 -2.22 -13.41
C LEU A 54 8.91 -1.82 -14.81
N VAL A 55 8.33 -0.62 -14.94
CA VAL A 55 7.85 -0.10 -16.23
C VAL A 55 8.99 0.19 -17.19
N LYS A 56 10.09 0.77 -16.70
CA LYS A 56 11.27 1.09 -17.54
C LYS A 56 12.06 -0.15 -17.94
N ASN A 57 12.01 -1.22 -17.15
CA ASN A 57 12.84 -2.40 -17.33
C ASN A 57 12.01 -3.69 -17.29
N PRO A 58 11.18 -3.98 -18.32
CA PRO A 58 10.26 -5.12 -18.33
C PRO A 58 10.93 -6.50 -18.35
N LYS A 59 12.27 -6.56 -18.45
CA LYS A 59 13.08 -7.79 -18.40
C LYS A 59 13.71 -8.06 -17.03
N ILE A 60 13.58 -7.12 -16.08
CA ILE A 60 14.08 -7.31 -14.72
C ILE A 60 13.14 -8.28 -14.01
N ASP A 61 13.72 -9.30 -13.40
CA ASP A 61 13.04 -10.18 -12.44
C ASP A 61 12.38 -9.30 -11.38
N ASP A 62 11.07 -9.43 -11.22
CA ASP A 62 10.29 -8.61 -10.30
C ASP A 62 10.56 -8.96 -8.82
N LEU A 63 11.53 -9.85 -8.58
CA LEU A 63 11.91 -10.37 -7.25
C LEU A 63 10.69 -10.96 -6.52
N GLY A 64 9.69 -11.42 -7.28
CA GLY A 64 8.45 -11.99 -6.78
C GLY A 64 7.35 -10.99 -6.42
N GLU A 65 7.51 -9.68 -6.65
CA GLU A 65 6.41 -8.70 -6.48
C GLU A 65 6.04 -8.10 -7.85
N SER A 66 4.88 -8.47 -8.41
CA SER A 66 4.49 -8.04 -9.76
C SER A 66 4.17 -6.53 -9.86
N LEU A 67 4.00 -6.03 -11.10
CA LEU A 67 3.52 -4.67 -11.36
C LEU A 67 2.16 -4.41 -10.69
N THR A 68 1.26 -5.39 -10.75
CA THR A 68 -0.07 -5.31 -10.14
C THR A 68 0.01 -5.32 -8.61
N ASP A 69 0.92 -6.10 -8.03
CA ASP A 69 1.15 -6.10 -6.57
C ASP A 69 1.70 -4.75 -6.11
N THR A 70 2.61 -4.16 -6.90
CA THR A 70 3.17 -2.83 -6.63
C THR A 70 2.10 -1.74 -6.63
N LEU A 71 1.19 -1.77 -7.62
CA LEU A 71 0.06 -0.85 -7.70
C LEU A 71 -0.94 -1.07 -6.54
N THR A 72 -1.15 -2.32 -6.16
CA THR A 72 -2.01 -2.69 -5.02
C THR A 72 -1.41 -2.19 -3.69
N ASP A 73 -0.09 -2.32 -3.52
CA ASP A 73 0.63 -1.77 -2.36
C ASP A 73 0.56 -0.24 -2.29
N LEU A 74 0.66 0.46 -3.42
CA LEU A 74 0.50 1.92 -3.49
C LEU A 74 -0.88 2.34 -2.99
N ALA A 75 -1.94 1.68 -3.48
CA ALA A 75 -3.30 1.90 -3.00
C ALA A 75 -3.42 1.59 -1.50
N GLY A 76 -2.79 0.51 -1.04
CA GLY A 76 -2.76 0.11 0.36
C GLY A 76 -2.12 1.15 1.28
N TYR A 77 -0.93 1.66 0.94
CA TYR A 77 -0.26 2.69 1.74
C TYR A 77 -1.03 4.01 1.78
N ALA A 78 -1.68 4.39 0.67
CA ALA A 78 -2.55 5.55 0.65
C ALA A 78 -3.74 5.38 1.61
N ILE A 79 -4.42 4.23 1.58
CA ILE A 79 -5.55 3.92 2.49
C ILE A 79 -5.10 3.89 3.95
N LEU A 80 -3.95 3.27 4.25
CA LEU A 80 -3.41 3.25 5.61
C LEU A 80 -3.13 4.66 6.13
N MET A 81 -2.61 5.56 5.28
CA MET A 81 -2.37 6.95 5.65
C MET A 81 -3.68 7.72 5.89
N VAL A 82 -4.70 7.51 5.06
CA VAL A 82 -6.05 8.06 5.29
C VAL A 82 -6.61 7.59 6.63
N ARG A 83 -6.59 6.28 6.89
CA ARG A 83 -7.05 5.68 8.16
C ARG A 83 -6.34 6.30 9.38
N TYR A 84 -5.01 6.47 9.28
CA TYR A 84 -4.20 7.08 10.34
C TYR A 84 -4.62 8.53 10.64
N LEU A 85 -4.85 9.33 9.59
CA LEU A 85 -5.25 10.73 9.69
C LEU A 85 -6.67 10.86 10.24
N ASP A 86 -7.62 10.06 9.76
CA ASP A 86 -9.01 10.09 10.22
C ASP A 86 -9.15 9.68 11.69
N ALA A 87 -8.38 8.68 12.14
CA ALA A 87 -8.34 8.27 13.53
C ALA A 87 -7.81 9.37 14.49
N ARG A 88 -7.09 10.37 13.96
CA ARG A 88 -6.51 11.49 14.72
C ARG A 88 -7.27 12.81 14.53
N ARG A 89 -8.07 12.95 13.47
CA ARG A 89 -9.02 14.07 13.32
C ARG A 89 -10.22 13.96 14.26
N ASN A 90 -10.58 12.74 14.64
CA ASN A 90 -11.73 12.45 15.51
C ASN A 90 -11.34 12.30 17.00
N ARG A 91 -10.17 12.83 17.41
CA ARG A 91 -9.72 12.94 18.80
C ARG A 91 -9.62 14.41 19.19
#